data_AF-A0A7Z9WF38-F1
#
_entry.id   AF-A0A7Z9WF38-F1
#
_cell.length_a   1.000
_cell.length_b   1.000
_cell.length_c   1.000
_cell.angle_alpha   90.00
_cell.angle_beta   90.00
_cell.angle_gamma   90.00
#
_symmetry.space_group_name_H-M   'P 1'
#
loop_
_entity.id
_entity.type
_entity.pdbx_description
1 polymer ?
#
loop_
_entity_poly.entity_id
_entity_poly.type
_entity_poly.pdbx_seq_one_letter_code
_entity_poly.pdbx_strand_id
1 'polypeptide(L)'
;IVVSYEPIDYPKAMGPDLLLAMNQTSCDSYFSDLKPYGLLVVDSTLVRQIPTSRAVAIPFTDIAREKIGKELVANMVALGAVVRLSQVVAPTVAEEIIAQKVPKPFVEMNLEAFKAGLEAASQVDVDALPANAFGSEDDEL
;
A
#
# COMPACT_ATOMS: atom_id res chain seq x y z
N ILE A 1 10.13 -1.94 -3.96
CA ILE A 1 10.77 -0.89 -4.77
C ILE A 1 11.78 -0.16 -3.88
N VAL A 2 12.90 0.30 -4.41
CA VAL A 2 13.89 1.10 -3.67
C VAL A 2 13.95 2.48 -4.33
N VAL A 3 13.83 3.54 -3.53
CA VAL A 3 13.87 4.93 -3.99
C VAL A 3 14.88 5.68 -3.12
N SER A 4 15.76 6.46 -3.74
CA SER A 4 16.81 7.22 -3.06
C SER A 4 17.11 8.51 -3.81
N TYR A 5 17.53 9.55 -3.08
CA TYR A 5 18.11 10.76 -3.66
C TYR A 5 19.60 10.57 -4.04
N GLU A 6 20.20 9.49 -3.58
CA GLU A 6 21.57 9.07 -3.88
C GLU A 6 21.58 7.83 -4.81
N PRO A 7 22.70 7.53 -5.49
CA PRO A 7 22.81 6.34 -6.33
C PRO A 7 22.46 5.04 -5.57
N ILE A 8 21.77 4.13 -6.25
CA ILE A 8 21.38 2.82 -5.71
C ILE A 8 22.34 1.76 -6.27
N ASP A 9 23.21 1.22 -5.41
CA ASP A 9 24.17 0.19 -5.80
C ASP A 9 23.53 -1.21 -5.88
N TYR A 10 22.47 -1.47 -5.10
CA TYR A 10 21.78 -2.76 -5.04
C TYR A 10 20.25 -2.61 -5.06
N PRO A 11 19.58 -2.81 -6.20
CA PRO A 11 18.15 -2.49 -6.37
C PRO A 11 17.18 -3.55 -5.83
N LYS A 12 17.64 -4.51 -5.02
CA LYS A 12 16.77 -5.51 -4.40
C LYS A 12 16.16 -4.94 -3.12
N ALA A 13 14.83 -4.94 -3.03
CA ALA A 13 14.16 -4.58 -1.79
C ALA A 13 14.39 -5.67 -0.74
N MET A 14 15.16 -5.36 0.29
CA MET A 14 15.33 -6.18 1.50
C MET A 14 14.92 -5.31 2.68
N GLY A 15 14.05 -5.79 3.58
CA GLY A 15 13.56 -4.94 4.65
C GLY A 15 12.77 -3.73 4.13
N PRO A 16 11.64 -3.89 3.40
CA PRO A 16 10.87 -2.75 2.98
C PRO A 16 10.35 -1.97 4.20
N ASP A 17 10.31 -0.64 4.06
CA ASP A 17 9.69 0.26 5.06
C ASP A 17 8.16 0.24 4.96
N LEU A 18 7.62 -0.21 3.83
CA LEU A 18 6.19 -0.43 3.60
C LEU A 18 5.99 -1.68 2.73
N LEU A 19 5.15 -2.60 3.17
CA LEU A 19 4.74 -3.79 2.41
C LEU A 19 3.25 -3.70 2.09
N LEU A 20 2.89 -3.71 0.80
CA LEU A 20 1.52 -3.85 0.35
C LEU A 20 1.21 -5.31 0.00
N ALA A 21 0.23 -5.92 0.66
CA ALA A 21 -0.27 -7.25 0.36
C ALA A 21 -1.72 -7.20 -0.15
N MET A 22 -1.93 -7.55 -1.42
CA MET A 22 -3.26 -7.53 -2.06
C MET A 22 -4.06 -8.83 -1.85
N ASN A 23 -3.46 -9.87 -1.26
CA ASN A 23 -4.09 -11.15 -0.98
C ASN A 23 -3.36 -11.87 0.16
N GLN A 24 -4.01 -12.87 0.76
CA GLN A 24 -3.49 -13.60 1.92
C GLN A 24 -2.14 -14.27 1.62
N THR A 25 -1.99 -14.95 0.48
CA THR A 25 -0.74 -15.64 0.11
C THR A 25 0.45 -14.69 0.05
N SER A 26 0.27 -13.48 -0.51
CA SER A 26 1.31 -12.45 -0.54
C SER A 26 1.62 -11.91 0.87
N CYS A 27 0.62 -11.76 1.73
CA CYS A 27 0.83 -11.37 3.12
C CYS A 27 1.70 -12.42 3.84
N ASP A 28 1.29 -13.68 3.77
CA ASP A 28 1.96 -14.80 4.45
C ASP A 28 3.39 -15.00 3.95
N SER A 29 3.63 -14.84 2.64
CA SER A 29 4.93 -15.11 2.02
C SER A 29 5.97 -14.02 2.28
N TYR A 30 5.54 -12.77 2.45
CA TYR A 30 6.44 -11.62 2.42
C TYR A 30 6.44 -10.79 3.71
N PHE A 31 5.54 -11.03 4.66
CA PHE A 31 5.51 -10.27 5.91
C PHE A 31 6.82 -10.36 6.70
N SER A 32 7.49 -11.53 6.71
CA SER A 32 8.77 -11.72 7.40
C SER A 32 9.90 -10.86 6.84
N ASP A 33 9.76 -10.36 5.60
CA ASP A 33 10.78 -9.51 5.00
C ASP A 33 10.66 -8.05 5.49
N LEU A 34 9.51 -7.64 6.05
CA LEU A 34 9.24 -6.27 6.51
C LEU A 34 10.20 -5.87 7.63
N LYS A 35 10.66 -4.61 7.63
CA LYS A 35 11.42 -4.07 8.77
C LYS A 35 10.55 -4.06 10.04
N PRO A 36 11.14 -4.17 11.24
CA PRO A 36 10.40 -4.02 12.49
C PRO A 36 9.56 -2.75 12.58
N TYR A 37 10.06 -1.61 12.10
CA TYR A 37 9.33 -0.34 12.09
C TYR A 37 8.47 -0.12 10.84
N GLY A 38 8.52 -1.07 9.91
CA GLY A 38 7.83 -0.99 8.63
C GLY A 38 6.31 -1.04 8.79
N LEU A 39 5.61 -0.54 7.78
CA LEU A 39 4.15 -0.50 7.75
C LEU A 39 3.62 -1.63 6.85
N LEU A 40 2.78 -2.51 7.41
CA LEU A 40 2.02 -3.45 6.59
C LEU A 40 0.75 -2.75 6.08
N VAL A 41 0.49 -2.81 4.78
CA VAL A 41 -0.75 -2.33 4.15
C VAL A 41 -1.42 -3.52 3.46
N VAL A 42 -2.70 -3.76 3.73
CA VAL A 42 -3.40 -4.94 3.20
C VAL A 42 -4.71 -4.58 2.53
N ASP A 43 -5.09 -5.37 1.51
CA ASP A 43 -6.47 -5.39 1.04
C ASP A 43 -7.35 -6.17 2.04
N SER A 44 -8.12 -5.47 2.86
CA SER A 44 -8.99 -6.11 3.87
C SER A 44 -10.14 -6.93 3.29
N THR A 45 -10.41 -6.78 1.99
CA THR A 45 -11.36 -7.62 1.25
C THR A 45 -10.84 -9.07 1.15
N LEU A 46 -9.53 -9.22 0.91
CA LEU A 46 -8.89 -10.47 0.52
C LEU A 46 -7.89 -11.02 1.55
N VAL A 47 -7.41 -10.18 2.46
CA VAL A 47 -6.54 -10.57 3.59
C VAL A 47 -7.38 -10.58 4.85
N ARG A 48 -7.53 -11.77 5.46
CA ARG A 48 -8.35 -11.98 6.66
C ARG A 48 -7.50 -12.20 7.91
N GLN A 49 -6.29 -12.73 7.74
CA GLN A 49 -5.34 -12.95 8.81
C GLN A 49 -4.20 -11.95 8.66
N ILE A 50 -4.18 -10.93 9.51
CA ILE A 50 -3.16 -9.90 9.52
C ILE A 50 -2.18 -10.23 10.66
N PRO A 51 -0.89 -10.44 10.36
CA PRO A 51 0.08 -10.95 11.33
C PRO A 51 0.62 -9.89 12.31
N THR A 52 0.13 -8.65 12.24
CA THR A 52 0.61 -7.54 13.06
C THR A 52 -0.48 -6.52 13.35
N SER A 53 -0.37 -5.84 14.49
CA SER A 53 -1.15 -4.65 14.84
C SER A 53 -0.61 -3.38 14.21
N ARG A 54 0.63 -3.35 13.69
CA ARG A 54 1.18 -2.23 12.90
C ARG A 54 0.79 -2.39 11.43
N ALA A 55 -0.52 -2.39 11.17
CA ALA A 55 -1.08 -2.58 9.84
C ALA A 55 -2.16 -1.56 9.49
N VAL A 56 -2.26 -1.26 8.20
CA VAL A 56 -3.33 -0.45 7.60
C VAL A 56 -4.15 -1.35 6.69
N ALA A 57 -5.41 -1.56 7.04
CA ALA A 57 -6.31 -2.44 6.31
C ALA A 57 -7.34 -1.61 5.55
N ILE A 58 -7.24 -1.58 4.21
CA ILE A 58 -8.15 -0.82 3.34
C ILE A 58 -8.78 -1.80 2.35
N PRO A 59 -10.11 -1.77 2.13
CA PRO A 59 -10.77 -2.74 1.26
C PRO A 59 -10.62 -2.33 -0.22
N PHE A 60 -9.40 -2.41 -0.77
CA PHE A 60 -9.08 -1.91 -2.12
C PHE A 60 -9.96 -2.54 -3.20
N THR A 61 -10.17 -3.86 -3.12
CA THR A 61 -11.03 -4.57 -4.07
C THR A 61 -12.49 -4.14 -3.97
N ASP A 62 -13.04 -4.00 -2.77
CA ASP A 62 -14.42 -3.52 -2.61
C ASP A 62 -14.56 -2.05 -3.05
N ILE A 63 -13.61 -1.17 -2.74
CA ILE A 63 -13.61 0.22 -3.22
C ILE A 63 -13.65 0.27 -4.76
N ALA A 64 -12.81 -0.54 -5.42
CA ALA A 64 -12.79 -0.63 -6.88
C ALA A 64 -14.10 -1.18 -7.46
N ARG A 65 -14.71 -2.17 -6.80
CA ARG A 65 -16.01 -2.73 -7.19
C ARG A 65 -17.13 -1.71 -7.02
N GLU A 66 -17.20 -1.04 -5.88
CA GLU A 66 -18.34 -0.20 -5.49
C GLU A 66 -18.29 1.19 -6.11
N LYS A 67 -17.12 1.84 -6.14
CA LYS A 67 -17.00 3.19 -6.71
C LYS A 67 -16.89 3.18 -8.23
N ILE A 68 -16.22 2.18 -8.80
CA ILE A 68 -15.79 2.22 -10.22
C ILE A 68 -16.46 1.10 -11.04
N GLY A 69 -17.08 0.12 -10.38
CA GLY A 69 -17.73 -1.01 -11.04
C GLY A 69 -16.75 -2.03 -11.62
N LYS A 70 -15.45 -1.95 -11.32
CA LYS A 70 -14.43 -2.85 -11.86
C LYS A 70 -13.35 -3.19 -10.82
N GLU A 71 -13.37 -4.43 -10.35
CA GLU A 71 -12.33 -4.94 -9.44
C GLU A 71 -10.90 -4.87 -10.02
N LEU A 72 -10.77 -4.92 -11.35
CA LEU A 72 -9.47 -4.91 -12.03
C LEU A 72 -8.63 -3.65 -11.74
N VAL A 73 -9.24 -2.55 -11.26
CA VAL A 73 -8.52 -1.33 -10.87
C VAL A 73 -8.19 -1.25 -9.38
N ALA A 74 -8.39 -2.33 -8.60
CA ALA A 74 -8.03 -2.38 -7.19
C ALA A 74 -6.56 -2.04 -6.93
N ASN A 75 -5.66 -2.41 -7.86
CA ASN A 75 -4.25 -2.04 -7.79
C ASN A 75 -4.01 -0.51 -7.87
N MET A 76 -4.85 0.24 -8.59
CA MET A 76 -4.76 1.71 -8.62
C MET A 76 -5.29 2.34 -7.33
N VAL A 77 -6.34 1.78 -6.73
CA VAL A 77 -6.76 2.18 -5.38
C VAL A 77 -5.63 1.94 -4.38
N ALA A 78 -5.00 0.76 -4.44
CA ALA A 78 -3.86 0.46 -3.57
C ALA A 78 -2.65 1.38 -3.85
N LEU A 79 -2.36 1.71 -5.11
CA LEU A 79 -1.31 2.68 -5.47
C LEU A 79 -1.59 4.06 -4.87
N GLY A 80 -2.83 4.54 -4.92
CA GLY A 80 -3.24 5.79 -4.27
C GLY A 80 -2.93 5.78 -2.78
N ALA A 81 -3.31 4.70 -2.10
CA ALA A 81 -3.01 4.54 -0.68
C ALA A 81 -1.51 4.51 -0.39
N VAL A 82 -0.72 3.77 -1.17
CA VAL A 82 0.75 3.71 -1.01
C VAL A 82 1.39 5.08 -1.21
N VAL A 83 0.97 5.85 -2.22
CA VAL A 83 1.48 7.22 -2.43
C VAL A 83 1.19 8.11 -1.21
N ARG A 84 -0.03 8.03 -0.66
CA ARG A 84 -0.41 8.80 0.53
C ARG A 84 0.38 8.39 1.78
N LEU A 85 0.53 7.09 2.01
CA LEU A 85 1.16 6.56 3.22
C LEU A 85 2.70 6.67 3.20
N SER A 86 3.31 6.45 2.04
CA SER A 86 4.78 6.49 1.92
C SER A 86 5.34 7.92 1.78
N GLN A 87 4.54 8.85 1.25
CA GLN A 87 4.96 10.23 0.95
C GLN A 87 6.21 10.35 0.04
N VAL A 88 6.61 9.28 -0.64
CA VAL A 88 7.82 9.24 -1.49
C VAL A 88 7.65 10.10 -2.76
N VAL A 89 6.41 10.28 -3.23
CA VAL A 89 6.09 11.06 -4.43
C VAL A 89 4.85 11.92 -4.16
N ALA A 90 4.82 13.13 -4.69
CA ALA A 90 3.65 13.99 -4.61
C ALA A 90 2.46 13.38 -5.39
N PRO A 91 1.22 13.40 -4.84
CA PRO A 91 0.04 12.85 -5.52
C PRO A 91 -0.17 13.40 -6.94
N THR A 92 0.07 14.69 -7.15
CA THR A 92 -0.06 15.35 -8.46
C THR A 92 0.87 14.75 -9.51
N VAL A 93 2.11 14.44 -9.13
CA VAL A 93 3.09 13.80 -10.03
C VAL A 93 2.63 12.39 -10.41
N ALA A 94 2.08 11.64 -9.47
CA ALA A 94 1.52 10.32 -9.77
C ALA A 94 0.32 10.41 -10.73
N GLU A 95 -0.60 11.38 -10.53
CA GLU A 95 -1.72 11.62 -11.45
C GLU A 95 -1.25 11.94 -12.88
N GLU A 96 -0.25 12.81 -13.03
CA GLU A 96 0.34 13.16 -14.33
C GLU A 96 0.93 11.94 -15.04
N ILE A 97 1.68 11.10 -14.30
CA ILE A 97 2.28 9.88 -14.86
C ILE A 97 1.21 8.85 -15.24
N ILE A 98 0.16 8.70 -14.43
CA ILE A 98 -0.97 7.82 -14.75
C ILE A 98 -1.63 8.28 -16.05
N ALA A 99 -1.90 9.57 -16.21
CA ALA A 99 -2.50 10.12 -17.42
C ALA A 99 -1.63 9.93 -18.68
N GLN A 100 -0.31 9.87 -18.52
CA GLN A 100 0.64 9.63 -19.61
C GLN A 100 0.84 8.15 -19.96
N LYS A 101 0.85 7.26 -18.95
CA LYS A 101 1.22 5.84 -19.10
C LYS A 101 0.02 4.93 -19.34
N VAL A 102 -1.15 5.27 -18.82
CA VAL A 102 -2.37 4.48 -19.00
C VAL A 102 -2.94 4.71 -20.40
N PRO A 103 -3.38 3.67 -21.12
CA PRO A 103 -4.02 3.85 -22.42
C PRO A 103 -5.25 4.76 -22.32
N LYS A 104 -5.41 5.70 -23.27
CA LYS A 104 -6.43 6.76 -23.24
C LYS A 104 -7.84 6.32 -22.79
N PRO A 105 -8.42 5.20 -23.27
CA PRO A 105 -9.77 4.78 -22.87
C PRO A 105 -9.92 4.44 -21.38
N PHE A 106 -8.81 4.22 -20.67
CA PHE A 106 -8.81 3.79 -19.27
C PHE A 106 -8.27 4.87 -18.31
N VAL A 107 -7.83 6.02 -18.82
CA VAL A 107 -7.19 7.06 -17.99
C VAL A 107 -8.10 7.56 -16.89
N GLU A 108 -9.33 7.99 -17.24
CA GLU A 108 -10.29 8.56 -16.28
C GLU A 108 -10.59 7.59 -15.14
N MET A 109 -10.91 6.35 -15.48
CA MET A 109 -11.20 5.28 -14.53
C MET A 109 -10.01 4.97 -13.60
N ASN A 110 -8.78 4.97 -14.12
CA ASN A 110 -7.59 4.71 -13.29
C ASN A 110 -7.24 5.91 -12.40
N LEU A 111 -7.48 7.14 -12.86
CA LEU A 111 -7.33 8.33 -12.02
C LEU A 111 -8.37 8.38 -10.91
N GLU A 112 -9.61 7.99 -11.19
CA GLU A 112 -10.66 7.87 -10.16
C GLU A 112 -10.30 6.81 -9.12
N ALA A 113 -9.82 5.63 -9.56
CA ALA A 113 -9.30 4.58 -8.68
C ALA A 113 -8.18 5.09 -7.78
N PHE A 114 -7.19 5.75 -8.36
CA PHE A 114 -6.06 6.32 -7.64
C PHE A 114 -6.52 7.34 -6.58
N LYS A 115 -7.44 8.23 -6.93
CA LYS A 115 -8.01 9.23 -6.01
C LYS A 115 -8.79 8.59 -4.86
N ALA A 116 -9.58 7.55 -5.14
CA ALA A 116 -10.28 6.80 -4.10
C ALA A 116 -9.29 6.17 -3.10
N GLY A 117 -8.14 5.71 -3.59
CA GLY A 117 -7.02 5.22 -2.77
C GLY A 117 -6.40 6.28 -1.87
N LEU A 118 -6.11 7.47 -2.42
CA LEU A 118 -5.61 8.62 -1.66
C LEU A 118 -6.57 9.01 -0.53
N GLU A 119 -7.87 9.08 -0.86
CA GLU A 119 -8.93 9.42 0.08
C GLU A 119 -9.03 8.40 1.22
N ALA A 120 -9.09 7.11 0.90
CA ALA A 120 -9.19 6.04 1.90
C ALA A 120 -8.00 6.04 2.87
N ALA A 121 -6.79 6.22 2.34
CA ALA A 121 -5.58 6.29 3.18
C ALA A 121 -5.47 7.60 3.98
N SER A 122 -6.15 8.67 3.59
CA SER A 122 -6.09 9.95 4.33
C SER A 122 -6.78 9.90 5.70
N GLN A 123 -7.64 8.91 5.93
CA GLN A 123 -8.37 8.69 7.18
C GLN A 123 -7.58 7.85 8.19
N VAL A 124 -6.36 7.42 7.83
CA VAL A 124 -5.53 6.55 8.64
C VAL A 124 -4.50 7.37 9.41
N ASP A 125 -4.51 7.23 10.72
CA ASP A 125 -3.47 7.76 11.60
C ASP A 125 -2.40 6.69 11.83
N VAL A 126 -1.30 6.78 11.08
CA VAL A 126 -0.16 5.84 11.19
C VAL A 126 0.61 6.03 12.49
N ASP A 127 0.58 7.24 13.07
CA ASP A 127 1.30 7.56 14.31
C ASP A 127 0.59 6.97 15.54
N ALA A 128 -0.70 6.66 15.42
CA ALA A 128 -1.47 5.93 16.43
C ALA A 128 -1.17 4.41 16.44
N LEU A 129 -0.47 3.87 15.45
CA LEU A 129 -0.13 2.44 15.39
C LEU A 129 1.07 2.11 16.30
N PRO A 130 1.17 0.86 16.81
CA PRO A 130 2.35 0.41 17.56
C PRO A 130 3.64 0.63 16.78
N ALA A 131 4.74 0.93 17.46
CA ALA A 131 6.02 1.26 16.81
C ALA A 131 6.67 0.07 16.09
N ASN A 132 6.40 -1.17 16.52
CA ASN A 132 7.01 -2.39 15.99
C ASN A 132 5.94 -3.33 15.40
N ALA A 133 6.21 -3.86 14.21
CA ALA A 133 5.38 -4.80 13.48
C ALA A 133 5.45 -6.24 14.03
N PHE A 134 6.48 -6.60 14.79
CA PHE A 134 6.64 -7.96 15.33
C PHE A 134 6.37 -8.05 16.85
N GLY A 135 5.85 -6.98 17.46
CA GLY A 135 5.70 -6.89 18.92
C GLY A 135 7.02 -6.57 19.64
N SER A 136 6.97 -6.41 20.96
CA SER A 136 8.16 -6.39 21.81
C SER A 136 8.58 -7.82 22.16
N GLU A 137 9.88 -8.10 22.20
CA GLU A 137 10.44 -9.40 22.63
C GLU A 137 10.09 -9.75 24.10
N ASP A 138 9.43 -8.87 24.84
CA ASP A 138 9.08 -9.05 26.26
C ASP A 138 7.83 -9.92 26.53
N ASP A 139 7.19 -10.50 25.50
CA ASP A 139 6.04 -11.42 25.66
C ASP A 139 6.43 -12.92 25.66
N GLU A 140 7.73 -13.25 25.62
CA GLU A 140 8.23 -14.61 25.90
C GLU A 140 9.17 -14.63 27.13
N LEU A 141 8.55 -14.90 28.28
CA LEU A 141 9.08 -15.37 29.59
C LEU A 141 9.59 -14.34 30.62
#